data_AF-A0A9X8MG86-F1
#
_entry.id   AF-A0A9X8MG86-F1
#
_cell.length_a   1.000
_cell.length_b   1.000
_cell.length_c   1.000
_cell.angle_alpha   90.00
_cell.angle_beta   90.00
_cell.angle_gamma   90.00
#
_symmetry.space_group_name_H-M   'P 1'
#
loop_
_entity.id
_entity.type
_entity.pdbx_description
1 polymer ?
#
loop_
_entity_poly.entity_id
_entity_poly.type
_entity_poly.pdbx_seq_one_letter_code
_entity_poly.pdbx_strand_id
1 'polypeptide(L)'
;MIDLPPSIAHQEIPRQCIVATLQRYQIPPNLFVGYLGQESGRVGMANTNKNGSVDYGPAQVNSAWLKTLKPYGITAQDLQFNPCTNIWVSGWIMRRCLNKFADDAWKAIGCYHTGENPKSNEHVARMYEYTKLVQGKAIQYGPAFQRWLAGSD
;
A
#
# COMPACT_ATOMS: atom_id res chain seq x y z
N MET A 1 9.51 15.71 15.22
CA MET A 1 8.61 15.35 14.10
C MET A 1 8.37 13.86 14.19
N ILE A 2 7.11 13.41 14.15
CA ILE A 2 6.79 11.98 14.24
C ILE A 2 7.24 11.32 12.93
N ASP A 3 8.16 10.36 13.02
CA ASP A 3 8.71 9.65 11.86
C ASP A 3 7.74 8.55 11.40
N LEU A 4 6.61 8.98 10.81
CA LEU A 4 5.57 8.12 10.23
C LEU A 4 5.25 8.56 8.81
N PRO A 5 4.68 7.68 7.96
CA PRO A 5 4.16 8.07 6.66
C PRO A 5 3.19 9.26 6.76
N PRO A 6 3.16 10.18 5.78
CA PRO A 6 2.38 11.42 5.89
C PRO A 6 0.90 11.22 6.28
N SER A 7 0.22 10.25 5.69
CA SER A 7 -1.19 9.96 6.00
C SER A 7 -1.42 9.49 7.45
N ILE A 8 -0.43 8.87 8.09
CA ILE A 8 -0.49 8.50 9.52
C ILE A 8 -0.06 9.69 10.38
N ALA A 9 1.03 10.38 10.03
CA ALA A 9 1.54 11.52 10.77
C ALA A 9 0.50 12.66 10.88
N HIS A 10 -0.33 12.82 9.84
CA HIS A 10 -1.43 13.79 9.81
C HIS A 10 -2.78 13.23 10.31
N GLN A 11 -2.78 12.03 10.90
CA GLN A 11 -3.98 11.39 11.49
C GLN A 11 -5.13 11.20 10.48
N GLU A 12 -4.84 11.04 9.20
CA GLU A 12 -5.87 10.92 8.16
C GLU A 12 -6.47 9.52 8.12
N ILE A 13 -5.73 8.52 8.58
CA ILE A 13 -6.16 7.13 8.61
C ILE A 13 -6.49 6.74 10.06
N PRO A 14 -7.76 6.38 10.37
CA PRO A 14 -8.10 5.83 11.67
C PRO A 14 -7.28 4.56 11.98
N ARG A 15 -6.65 4.51 13.16
CA ARG A 15 -5.78 3.38 13.58
C ARG A 15 -6.42 2.02 13.44
N GLN A 16 -7.70 1.92 13.79
CA GLN A 16 -8.49 0.69 13.69
C GLN A 16 -8.57 0.13 12.26
N CYS A 17 -8.55 1.00 11.23
CA CYS A 17 -8.58 0.55 9.84
C CYS A 17 -7.27 -0.11 9.44
N ILE A 18 -6.14 0.43 9.91
CA ILE A 18 -4.81 -0.19 9.72
C ILE A 18 -4.73 -1.51 10.49
N VAL A 19 -5.08 -1.52 11.78
CA VAL A 19 -5.04 -2.75 12.61
C VAL A 19 -5.88 -3.86 11.99
N ALA A 20 -7.11 -3.55 11.56
CA ALA A 20 -8.00 -4.50 10.90
C ALA A 20 -7.40 -5.04 9.59
N THR A 21 -6.77 -4.18 8.77
CA THR A 21 -6.06 -4.61 7.54
C THR A 21 -4.93 -5.58 7.85
N LEU A 22 -4.04 -5.21 8.78
CA LEU A 22 -2.88 -6.02 9.15
C LEU A 22 -3.30 -7.41 9.63
N GLN A 23 -4.32 -7.48 10.48
CA GLN A 23 -4.85 -8.75 11.00
C GLN A 23 -5.55 -9.57 9.92
N ARG A 24 -6.50 -8.96 9.18
CA ARG A 24 -7.31 -9.67 8.18
C ARG A 24 -6.47 -10.24 7.04
N TYR A 25 -5.50 -9.45 6.57
CA TYR A 25 -4.65 -9.84 5.45
C TYR A 25 -3.30 -10.36 5.90
N GLN A 26 -3.07 -10.56 7.20
CA GLN A 26 -1.84 -11.11 7.78
C GLN A 26 -0.57 -10.43 7.23
N ILE A 27 -0.61 -9.10 7.08
CA ILE A 27 0.51 -8.33 6.51
C ILE A 27 1.48 -7.98 7.64
N PRO A 28 2.79 -8.26 7.53
CA PRO A 28 3.78 -7.81 8.49
C PRO A 28 3.72 -6.28 8.66
N PRO A 29 3.65 -5.74 9.89
CA PRO A 29 3.50 -4.29 10.08
C PRO A 29 4.60 -3.46 9.41
N ASN A 30 5.85 -3.95 9.43
CA ASN A 30 6.97 -3.24 8.79
C ASN A 30 6.86 -3.26 7.25
N LEU A 31 6.31 -4.32 6.66
CA LEU A 31 5.99 -4.34 5.23
C LEU A 31 4.92 -3.30 4.92
N PHE A 32 3.84 -3.26 5.72
CA PHE A 32 2.75 -2.32 5.54
C PHE A 32 3.22 -0.87 5.55
N VAL A 33 3.94 -0.47 6.61
CA VAL A 33 4.44 0.91 6.71
C VAL A 33 5.51 1.22 5.68
N GLY A 34 6.27 0.21 5.24
CA GLY A 34 7.24 0.35 4.17
C GLY A 34 6.59 0.78 2.85
N TYR A 35 5.58 0.05 2.38
CA TYR A 35 4.92 0.42 1.13
C TYR A 35 4.06 1.67 1.29
N LEU A 36 3.36 1.85 2.41
CA LEU A 36 2.58 3.07 2.64
C LEU A 36 3.48 4.31 2.67
N GLY A 37 4.66 4.19 3.27
CA GLY A 37 5.69 5.23 3.30
C GLY A 37 6.33 5.50 1.95
N GLN A 38 6.45 4.48 1.09
CA GLN A 38 6.96 4.64 -0.28
C GLN A 38 5.94 5.35 -1.18
N GLU A 39 4.65 5.02 -1.03
CA GLU A 39 3.57 5.67 -1.78
C GLU A 39 3.35 7.11 -1.33
N SER A 40 3.58 7.42 -0.05
CA SER A 40 3.56 8.78 0.51
C SER A 40 2.26 9.56 0.21
N GLY A 41 1.16 8.84 -0.04
CA GLY A 41 -0.13 9.41 -0.39
C GLY A 41 -0.84 10.06 0.80
N ARG A 42 -1.85 10.87 0.48
CA ARG A 42 -2.74 11.55 1.42
C ARG A 42 -4.18 11.34 1.03
N VAL A 43 -5.10 11.49 1.97
CA VAL A 43 -6.54 11.54 1.66
C VAL A 43 -6.80 12.68 0.67
N GLY A 44 -7.56 12.39 -0.38
CA GLY A 44 -7.86 13.32 -1.47
C GLY A 44 -6.85 13.33 -2.62
N MET A 45 -5.68 12.69 -2.49
CA MET A 45 -4.73 12.62 -3.61
C MET A 45 -5.23 11.72 -4.74
N ALA A 46 -5.00 12.18 -5.97
CA ALA A 46 -5.22 11.44 -7.20
C ALA A 46 -4.09 11.79 -8.18
N ASN A 47 -3.14 10.87 -8.36
CA ASN A 47 -1.95 11.10 -9.17
C ASN A 47 -2.07 10.39 -10.51
N THR A 48 -2.06 11.14 -11.62
CA THR A 48 -2.16 10.58 -12.97
C THR A 48 -0.80 10.13 -13.47
N ASN A 49 -0.70 8.84 -13.81
CA ASN A 49 0.47 8.23 -14.43
C ASN A 49 0.56 8.55 -15.92
N LYS A 50 1.75 8.40 -16.51
CA LYS A 50 2.00 8.64 -17.94
C LYS A 50 1.11 7.83 -18.88
N ASN A 51 0.63 6.67 -18.44
CA ASN A 51 -0.27 5.79 -19.20
C ASN A 51 -1.77 6.12 -19.00
N GLY A 52 -2.10 7.19 -18.28
CA GLY A 52 -3.47 7.62 -18.01
C GLY A 52 -4.15 6.92 -16.82
N SER A 53 -3.51 5.91 -16.21
CA SER A 53 -4.01 5.35 -14.94
C SER A 53 -3.82 6.34 -13.79
N VAL A 54 -4.65 6.27 -12.76
CA VAL A 54 -4.62 7.19 -11.61
C VAL A 54 -4.40 6.42 -10.31
N ASP A 55 -3.52 6.91 -9.45
CA ASP A 55 -3.26 6.37 -8.12
C ASP A 55 -3.98 7.19 -7.04
N TYR A 56 -4.80 6.53 -6.23
CA TYR A 56 -5.72 7.20 -5.31
C TYR A 56 -5.33 7.06 -3.83
N GLY A 57 -5.47 8.16 -3.10
CA GLY A 57 -5.50 8.18 -1.64
C GLY A 57 -4.19 7.78 -0.96
N PRO A 58 -4.25 7.43 0.34
CA PRO A 58 -3.05 7.20 1.15
C PRO A 58 -2.09 6.13 0.64
N ALA A 59 -2.61 4.99 0.19
CA ALA A 59 -1.81 3.88 -0.32
C ALA A 59 -1.70 3.87 -1.86
N GLN A 60 -2.09 4.98 -2.51
CA GLN A 60 -1.93 5.17 -3.96
C GLN A 60 -2.47 3.99 -4.79
N VAL A 61 -3.69 3.54 -4.46
CA VAL A 61 -4.32 2.39 -5.14
C VAL A 61 -4.62 2.77 -6.59
N ASN A 62 -4.03 2.03 -7.54
CA ASN A 62 -4.17 2.32 -8.96
C ASN A 62 -5.59 2.01 -9.49
N SER A 63 -6.08 2.89 -10.37
CA SER A 63 -7.36 2.81 -11.09
C SER A 63 -7.58 1.49 -11.86
N ALA A 64 -6.51 0.75 -12.21
CA ALA A 64 -6.61 -0.56 -12.84
C ALA A 64 -7.43 -1.57 -11.99
N TRP A 65 -7.50 -1.37 -10.67
CA TRP A 65 -8.29 -2.22 -9.79
C TRP A 65 -9.79 -1.93 -9.80
N LEU A 66 -10.22 -0.77 -10.32
CA LEU A 66 -11.63 -0.35 -10.25
C LEU A 66 -12.58 -1.34 -10.94
N LYS A 67 -12.16 -1.95 -12.05
CA LYS A 67 -12.97 -2.99 -12.72
C LYS A 67 -13.21 -4.19 -11.81
N THR A 68 -12.19 -4.62 -11.08
CA THR A 68 -12.25 -5.76 -10.14
C THR A 68 -13.02 -5.40 -8.86
N LEU A 69 -12.98 -4.13 -8.46
CA LEU A 69 -13.61 -3.62 -7.25
C LEU A 69 -15.09 -3.24 -7.44
N LYS A 70 -15.51 -2.95 -8.68
CA LYS A 70 -16.89 -2.56 -9.03
C LYS A 70 -17.98 -3.48 -8.47
N PRO A 71 -17.86 -4.82 -8.49
CA PRO A 71 -18.87 -5.70 -7.92
C PRO A 71 -19.06 -5.55 -6.40
N TYR A 72 -18.06 -4.99 -5.70
CA TYR A 72 -18.12 -4.70 -4.26
C TYR A 72 -18.58 -3.27 -3.95
N GLY A 73 -19.01 -2.52 -4.97
CA GLY A 73 -19.48 -1.14 -4.81
C GLY A 73 -18.37 -0.11 -4.52
N ILE A 74 -17.10 -0.48 -4.64
CA ILE A 74 -15.97 0.42 -4.37
C ILE A 74 -15.66 1.25 -5.62
N THR A 75 -15.69 2.57 -5.47
CA THR A 75 -15.46 3.55 -6.54
C THR A 75 -14.10 4.23 -6.43
N ALA A 76 -13.72 5.01 -7.45
CA ALA A 76 -12.54 5.88 -7.38
C ALA A 76 -12.64 6.90 -6.24
N GLN A 77 -13.84 7.43 -5.99
CA GLN A 77 -14.07 8.39 -4.90
C GLN A 77 -13.86 7.75 -3.53
N ASP A 78 -14.28 6.49 -3.36
CA ASP A 78 -14.00 5.74 -2.12
C ASP A 78 -12.50 5.54 -1.91
N LEU A 79 -11.76 5.16 -2.97
CA LEU A 79 -10.31 5.00 -2.87
C LEU A 79 -9.60 6.33 -2.59
N GLN A 80 -10.11 7.45 -3.11
CA GLN A 80 -9.49 8.77 -2.95
C GLN A 80 -9.77 9.39 -1.58
N PHE A 81 -11.02 9.33 -1.11
CA PHE A 81 -11.48 10.10 0.05
C PHE A 81 -11.84 9.27 1.28
N ASN A 82 -12.07 7.95 1.14
CA ASN A 82 -12.31 7.08 2.28
C ASN A 82 -11.00 6.35 2.67
N PRO A 83 -10.27 6.82 3.70
CA PRO A 83 -8.98 6.25 4.07
C PRO A 83 -9.09 4.78 4.49
N CYS A 84 -10.19 4.37 5.13
CA CYS A 84 -10.38 2.98 5.54
C CYS A 84 -10.57 2.07 4.34
N THR A 85 -11.42 2.45 3.37
CA THR A 85 -11.58 1.69 2.13
C THR A 85 -10.26 1.58 1.36
N ASN A 86 -9.52 2.68 1.24
CA ASN A 86 -8.21 2.68 0.59
C ASN A 86 -7.23 1.68 1.25
N ILE A 87 -7.14 1.70 2.57
CA ILE A 87 -6.23 0.83 3.34
C ILE A 87 -6.69 -0.64 3.37
N TRP A 88 -8.00 -0.91 3.36
CA TRP A 88 -8.50 -2.28 3.22
C TRP A 88 -8.19 -2.85 1.83
N VAL A 89 -8.36 -2.06 0.78
CA VAL A 89 -8.05 -2.46 -0.60
C VAL A 89 -6.55 -2.66 -0.79
N SER A 90 -5.71 -1.77 -0.25
CA SER A 90 -4.25 -1.94 -0.34
C SER A 90 -3.79 -3.24 0.31
N GLY A 91 -4.35 -3.60 1.47
CA GLY A 91 -4.03 -4.88 2.11
C GLY A 91 -4.52 -6.09 1.32
N TRP A 92 -5.70 -6.01 0.70
CA TRP A 92 -6.18 -7.04 -0.21
C TRP A 92 -5.25 -7.23 -1.41
N ILE A 93 -4.78 -6.14 -2.04
CA ILE A 93 -3.82 -6.18 -3.15
C ILE A 93 -2.51 -6.83 -2.69
N MET A 94 -1.94 -6.38 -1.57
CA MET A 94 -0.69 -6.93 -1.04
C MET A 94 -0.81 -8.43 -0.73
N ARG A 95 -1.90 -8.87 -0.11
CA ARG A 95 -2.16 -10.29 0.13
C ARG A 95 -2.26 -11.09 -1.18
N ARG A 96 -2.88 -10.55 -2.22
CA ARG A 96 -2.89 -11.19 -3.55
C ARG A 96 -1.50 -11.36 -4.11
N CYS A 97 -0.66 -10.34 -4.01
CA CYS A 97 0.73 -10.40 -4.47
C CYS A 97 1.56 -11.43 -3.67
N LEU A 98 1.44 -11.44 -2.34
CA LEU A 98 2.07 -12.43 -1.47
C LEU A 98 1.66 -13.86 -1.81
N ASN A 99 0.38 -14.07 -2.11
CA ASN A 99 -0.12 -15.39 -2.50
C ASN A 99 0.36 -15.81 -3.90
N LYS A 100 0.43 -14.86 -4.85
CA LYS A 100 0.84 -15.15 -6.23
C LYS A 100 2.33 -15.46 -6.35
N PHE A 101 3.16 -14.79 -5.56
CA PHE A 101 4.61 -14.95 -5.56
C PHE A 101 5.08 -15.53 -4.22
N ALA A 102 4.45 -16.61 -3.77
CA ALA A 102 4.70 -17.21 -2.45
C ALA A 102 6.16 -17.65 -2.25
N ASP A 103 6.84 -18.08 -3.32
CA ASP A 103 8.23 -18.54 -3.29
C ASP A 103 9.26 -17.40 -3.47
N ASP A 104 8.79 -16.17 -3.68
CA ASP A 104 9.63 -14.99 -3.92
C ASP A 104 9.02 -13.75 -3.28
N ALA A 105 9.33 -13.59 -1.98
CA ALA A 105 8.82 -12.49 -1.17
C ALA A 105 9.19 -11.11 -1.74
N TRP A 106 10.35 -10.99 -2.41
CA TRP A 106 10.77 -9.73 -3.00
C TRP A 106 9.91 -9.39 -4.21
N LYS A 107 9.71 -10.35 -5.10
CA LYS A 107 8.80 -10.17 -6.24
C LYS A 107 7.36 -9.92 -5.78
N ALA A 108 6.93 -10.55 -4.68
CA ALA A 108 5.63 -10.28 -4.07
C ALA A 108 5.47 -8.83 -3.62
N ILE A 109 6.49 -8.24 -2.98
CA ILE A 109 6.45 -6.83 -2.57
C ILE A 109 6.41 -5.93 -3.81
N GLY A 110 7.27 -6.19 -4.79
CA GLY A 110 7.32 -5.47 -6.07
C GLY A 110 6.01 -5.47 -6.86
N CYS A 111 5.26 -6.58 -6.78
CA CYS A 111 3.97 -6.74 -7.44
C CYS A 111 2.94 -5.67 -7.06
N TYR A 112 3.00 -5.11 -5.85
CA TYR A 112 2.06 -4.07 -5.41
C TYR A 112 2.08 -2.86 -6.36
N HIS A 113 3.28 -2.41 -6.75
CA HIS A 113 3.47 -1.23 -7.59
C HIS A 113 3.49 -1.55 -9.09
N THR A 114 4.07 -2.68 -9.49
CA THR A 114 4.24 -2.99 -10.92
C THR A 114 3.08 -3.80 -11.52
N GLY A 115 2.24 -4.39 -10.67
CA GLY A 115 1.15 -5.27 -11.04
C GLY A 115 1.51 -6.75 -11.03
N GLU A 116 0.48 -7.59 -10.96
CA GLU A 116 0.61 -9.03 -10.73
C GLU A 116 1.02 -9.86 -11.96
N ASN A 117 1.13 -9.26 -13.15
CA ASN A 117 1.39 -9.96 -14.41
C ASN A 117 2.67 -9.42 -15.06
N PRO A 118 3.86 -9.90 -14.64
CA PRO A 118 5.11 -9.50 -15.25
C PRO A 118 5.16 -9.94 -16.72
N LYS A 119 5.47 -9.00 -17.62
CA LYS A 119 5.46 -9.22 -19.08
C LYS A 119 6.85 -9.32 -19.71
N SER A 120 7.89 -8.97 -18.95
CA SER A 120 9.28 -8.93 -19.44
C SER A 120 10.25 -8.95 -18.27
N ASN A 121 11.55 -9.13 -18.56
CA ASN A 121 12.61 -9.08 -17.56
C ASN A 121 12.73 -7.68 -16.93
N GLU A 122 12.47 -6.61 -17.69
CA GLU A 122 12.44 -5.23 -17.19
C GLU A 122 11.28 -5.01 -16.21
N HIS A 123 10.14 -5.69 -16.41
CA HIS A 123 9.06 -5.68 -15.42
C HIS A 123 9.54 -6.32 -14.11
N VAL A 124 10.15 -7.50 -14.19
CA VAL A 124 10.67 -8.21 -13.01
C VAL A 124 11.76 -7.40 -12.31
N ALA A 125 12.66 -6.75 -13.04
CA ALA A 125 13.66 -5.86 -12.47
C ALA A 125 13.01 -4.72 -11.65
N ARG A 126 11.97 -4.09 -12.18
CA ARG A 126 11.22 -3.04 -11.46
C ARG A 126 10.54 -3.56 -10.19
N MET A 127 10.09 -4.82 -10.15
CA MET A 127 9.55 -5.42 -8.93
C MET A 127 10.62 -5.45 -7.82
N TYR A 128 11.84 -5.87 -8.16
CA TYR A 128 12.94 -5.88 -7.19
C TYR A 128 13.39 -4.47 -6.80
N GLU A 129 13.42 -3.52 -7.72
CA GLU A 129 13.76 -2.13 -7.40
C GLU A 129 12.74 -1.51 -6.42
N TYR A 130 11.44 -1.69 -6.67
CA TYR A 130 10.42 -1.21 -5.74
C TYR A 130 10.56 -1.84 -4.35
N THR A 131 10.93 -3.11 -4.28
CA THR A 131 11.17 -3.80 -3.01
C THR A 131 12.28 -3.15 -2.20
N LYS A 132 13.38 -2.73 -2.82
CA LYS A 132 14.47 -2.02 -2.12
C LYS A 132 13.98 -0.70 -1.53
N LEU A 133 13.11 0.02 -2.25
CA LEU A 133 12.51 1.26 -1.76
C LEU A 133 11.62 1.01 -0.53
N VAL A 134 10.76 -0.02 -0.62
CA VAL A 134 9.90 -0.44 0.50
C VAL A 134 10.74 -0.85 1.72
N GLN A 135 11.85 -1.57 1.54
CA GLN A 135 12.75 -1.92 2.64
C GLN A 135 13.35 -0.67 3.31
N GLY A 136 13.82 0.31 2.54
CA GLY A 136 14.34 1.57 3.08
C GLY A 136 13.30 2.30 3.93
N LYS A 137 12.04 2.35 3.45
CA LYS A 137 10.93 2.95 4.19
C LYS A 137 10.51 2.14 5.41
N ALA A 138 10.59 0.81 5.35
CA ALA A 138 10.33 -0.06 6.50
C ALA A 138 11.36 0.16 7.62
N ILE A 139 12.64 0.35 7.26
CA ILE A 139 13.71 0.68 8.22
C ILE A 139 13.48 2.06 8.82
N GLN A 140 13.13 3.05 7.99
CA GLN A 140 12.85 4.41 8.43
C GLN A 140 11.66 4.45 9.41
N TYR A 141 10.48 4.01 8.97
CA TYR A 141 9.23 4.21 9.71
C TYR A 141 8.90 3.10 10.72
N GLY A 142 9.51 1.92 10.59
CA GLY A 142 9.18 0.73 11.37
C GLY A 142 9.16 0.96 12.88
N PRO A 143 10.23 1.48 13.50
CA PRO A 143 10.29 1.65 14.95
C PRO A 143 9.18 2.55 15.51
N ALA A 144 8.92 3.70 14.86
CA ALA A 144 7.86 4.61 15.28
C ALA A 144 6.48 4.01 15.04
N PHE A 145 6.28 3.34 13.90
CA PHE A 145 5.01 2.71 13.57
C PHE A 145 4.63 1.59 14.55
N GLN A 146 5.59 0.83 15.04
CA GLN A 146 5.33 -0.21 16.05
C GLN A 146 4.85 0.39 17.39
N ARG A 147 5.44 1.50 17.84
CA ARG A 147 4.98 2.20 19.06
C ARG A 147 3.58 2.80 18.87
N TRP A 148 3.36 3.43 17.74
CA TRP A 148 2.05 3.96 17.36
C TRP A 148 0.98 2.85 17.29
N LEU A 149 1.35 1.67 16.76
CA LEU A 149 0.49 0.49 16.73
C LEU A 149 0.23 -0.10 18.11
N ALA A 150 1.15 0.04 19.07
CA ALA A 150 0.92 -0.38 20.46
C ALA A 150 0.01 0.60 21.22
N GLY A 151 -0.13 1.84 20.75
CA GLY A 151 -0.82 2.91 21.47
C GLY A 151 0.03 3.48 22.61
N SER A 152 1.36 3.41 22.46
CA SER A 152 2.34 3.86 23.45
C SER A 152 2.87 5.27 23.19
N ASP A 153 2.27 6.01 22.25
CA ASP A 153 2.63 7.37 21.85
C ASP A 153 1.53 8.38 22.25
#